data_AF-A0A1Q9AMQ5-F1
#
_entry.id   AF-A0A1Q9AMQ5-F1
#
_cell.length_a   1.000
_cell.length_b   1.000
_cell.length_c   1.000
_cell.angle_alpha   90.00
_cell.angle_beta   90.00
_cell.angle_gamma   90.00
#
_symmetry.space_group_name_H-M   'P 1'
#
loop_
_entity.id
_entity.type
_entity.pdbx_description
1 polymer ?
#
loop_
_entity_poly.entity_id
_entity_poly.type
_entity_poly.pdbx_seq_one_letter_code
_entity_poly.pdbx_strand_id
1 'polypeptide(L)'
;MAGDGVFKWWAGEGKDPEVYRIGADDWSGIIEAAHKAFPQGNFTIVEADKAVLHYEIFSDFAGNGDLSEMIDDVNGGAFGEDGPDFFCTDDENAELDGLLNAVIADWIERHGLHPRAVAFGETRNQDYFPPSLKDDEDGLSCEGCRKAVRPGDLYCWGEENSLCESCAPTYRSMIDEPESWTDGQGNPQDPQALRASFEAHLAAGGKPEDKVVQRMEAFTPPQVEGDAA
;
A
#
# COMPACT_ATOMS: atom_id res chain seq x y z
N MET A 1 -7.49 -23.81 -4.01
CA MET A 1 -7.79 -23.93 -2.56
C MET A 1 -9.13 -23.25 -2.25
N ALA A 2 -10.04 -23.94 -1.56
CA ALA A 2 -11.27 -23.31 -1.06
C ALA A 2 -10.97 -22.48 0.19
N GLY A 3 -11.42 -21.23 0.21
CA GLY A 3 -11.34 -20.38 1.40
C GLY A 3 -12.41 -20.73 2.44
N ASP A 4 -12.24 -20.24 3.67
CA ASP A 4 -13.19 -20.44 4.77
C ASP A 4 -14.46 -19.57 4.65
N GLY A 5 -14.55 -18.72 3.63
CA GLY A 5 -15.65 -17.79 3.40
C GLY A 5 -15.69 -16.61 4.40
N VAL A 6 -14.73 -16.53 5.33
CA VAL A 6 -14.64 -15.46 6.33
C VAL A 6 -13.63 -14.42 5.85
N PHE A 7 -14.12 -13.44 5.10
CA PHE A 7 -13.30 -12.35 4.60
C PHE A 7 -12.76 -11.46 5.72
N LYS A 8 -11.46 -11.21 5.67
CA LYS A 8 -10.73 -10.27 6.53
C LYS A 8 -9.78 -9.43 5.68
N TRP A 9 -9.27 -8.37 6.27
CA TRP A 9 -8.28 -7.52 5.61
C TRP A 9 -6.87 -7.93 5.95
N TRP A 10 -6.02 -7.93 4.94
CA TRP A 10 -4.63 -8.40 5.01
C TRP A 10 -3.69 -7.38 4.40
N ALA A 11 -2.52 -7.19 5.01
CA ALA A 11 -1.49 -6.31 4.45
C ALA A 11 -0.13 -7.01 4.30
N GLY A 12 0.53 -6.71 3.19
CA GLY A 12 1.88 -7.17 2.85
C GLY A 12 2.74 -6.03 2.30
N GLU A 13 4.05 -6.13 2.48
CA GLU A 13 5.01 -5.11 2.04
C GLU A 13 5.25 -5.17 0.52
N GLY A 14 5.25 -4.03 -0.16
CA GLY A 14 5.38 -3.96 -1.61
C GLY A 14 4.06 -3.82 -2.35
N LYS A 15 4.16 -3.65 -3.68
CA LYS A 15 3.00 -3.54 -4.58
C LYS A 15 2.31 -4.87 -4.84
N ASP A 16 3.11 -5.94 -4.91
CA ASP A 16 2.65 -7.30 -5.14
C ASP A 16 3.29 -8.21 -4.08
N PRO A 17 2.82 -8.13 -2.82
CA PRO A 17 3.45 -8.85 -1.73
C PRO A 17 3.22 -10.35 -1.87
N GLU A 18 4.30 -11.12 -1.86
CA GLU A 18 4.25 -12.58 -1.76
C GLU A 18 3.77 -13.05 -0.38
N VAL A 19 3.86 -12.19 0.64
CA VAL A 19 3.53 -12.53 2.04
C VAL A 19 2.71 -11.43 2.69
N TYR A 20 1.50 -11.79 3.13
CA TYR A 20 0.64 -10.94 3.94
C TYR A 20 0.75 -11.33 5.41
N ARG A 21 1.27 -10.41 6.24
CA ARG A 21 1.68 -10.70 7.64
C ARG A 21 0.76 -10.09 8.68
N ILE A 22 -0.11 -9.18 8.27
CA ILE A 22 -0.97 -8.39 9.15
C ILE A 22 -2.39 -8.68 8.75
N GLY A 23 -3.25 -8.95 9.74
CA GLY A 23 -4.68 -9.18 9.53
C GLY A 23 -5.51 -8.31 10.47
N ALA A 24 -6.65 -7.82 9.99
CA ALA A 24 -7.66 -7.14 10.80
C ALA A 24 -9.07 -7.48 10.33
N ASP A 25 -10.05 -7.32 11.21
CA ASP A 25 -11.46 -7.60 10.90
C ASP A 25 -12.12 -6.48 10.07
N ASP A 26 -11.51 -5.29 10.00
CA ASP A 26 -12.05 -4.13 9.28
C ASP A 26 -10.95 -3.29 8.60
N TRP A 27 -11.40 -2.46 7.65
CA TRP A 27 -10.55 -1.62 6.79
C TRP A 27 -9.74 -0.58 7.57
N SER A 28 -10.34 0.06 8.58
CA SER A 28 -9.66 1.09 9.35
C SER A 28 -8.55 0.48 10.22
N GLY A 29 -8.83 -0.66 10.84
CA GLY A 29 -7.88 -1.42 11.64
C GLY A 29 -6.68 -1.91 10.81
N ILE A 30 -6.92 -2.40 9.59
CA ILE A 30 -5.81 -2.87 8.74
C ILE A 30 -4.92 -1.71 8.26
N ILE A 31 -5.48 -0.54 7.94
CA ILE A 31 -4.70 0.63 7.52
C ILE A 31 -3.77 1.07 8.65
N GLU A 32 -4.30 1.22 9.87
CA GLU A 32 -3.50 1.62 11.02
C GLU A 32 -2.38 0.60 11.30
N ALA A 33 -2.73 -0.69 11.30
CA ALA A 33 -1.78 -1.76 11.53
C ALA A 33 -0.69 -1.83 10.43
N ALA A 34 -1.06 -1.65 9.17
CA ALA A 34 -0.14 -1.65 8.03
C ALA A 34 0.83 -0.47 8.10
N HIS A 35 0.36 0.76 8.36
CA HIS A 35 1.24 1.92 8.53
C HIS A 35 2.22 1.76 9.71
N LYS A 36 1.78 1.14 10.80
CA LYS A 36 2.63 0.86 11.96
C LYS A 36 3.72 -0.17 11.64
N ALA A 37 3.39 -1.18 10.85
CA ALA A 37 4.30 -2.27 10.51
C ALA A 37 5.23 -1.94 9.32
N PHE A 38 4.79 -1.10 8.40
CA PHE A 38 5.53 -0.66 7.22
C PHE A 38 5.76 0.86 7.23
N PRO A 39 6.42 1.41 8.27
CA PRO A 39 6.50 2.86 8.49
C PRO A 39 7.30 3.63 7.43
N GLN A 40 8.06 2.94 6.60
CA GLN A 40 8.87 3.53 5.52
C GLN A 40 8.65 2.82 4.17
N GLY A 41 7.78 1.82 4.16
CA GLY A 41 7.56 0.95 3.02
C GLY A 41 6.27 1.30 2.28
N ASN A 42 6.21 0.87 1.04
CA ASN A 42 4.94 0.66 0.39
C ASN A 42 4.30 -0.63 0.89
N PHE A 43 2.99 -0.72 0.80
CA PHE A 43 2.27 -1.94 1.14
C PHE A 43 1.00 -2.06 0.31
N THR A 44 0.54 -3.28 0.15
CA THR A 44 -0.75 -3.58 -0.45
C THR A 44 -1.65 -4.14 0.62
N ILE A 45 -2.89 -3.65 0.63
CA ILE A 45 -3.97 -4.22 1.43
C ILE A 45 -4.91 -4.96 0.49
N VAL A 46 -5.34 -6.15 0.91
CA VAL A 46 -6.33 -6.96 0.21
C VAL A 46 -7.37 -7.49 1.19
N GLU A 47 -8.61 -7.62 0.75
CA GLU A 47 -9.62 -8.38 1.47
C GLU A 47 -9.60 -9.83 0.97
N ALA A 48 -9.42 -10.79 1.87
CA ALA A 48 -9.34 -12.20 1.50
C ALA A 48 -9.92 -13.09 2.58
N ASP A 49 -10.51 -14.20 2.16
CA ASP A 49 -10.83 -15.29 3.07
C ASP A 49 -9.61 -16.22 3.21
N LYS A 50 -9.45 -16.83 4.38
CA LYS A 50 -8.30 -17.70 4.60
C LYS A 50 -8.56 -19.03 3.91
N ALA A 51 -7.62 -19.47 3.09
CA ALA A 51 -7.56 -20.88 2.75
C ALA A 51 -6.90 -21.65 3.89
N VAL A 52 -7.49 -22.79 4.24
CA VAL A 52 -6.72 -23.86 4.88
C VAL A 52 -5.61 -24.20 3.89
N LEU A 53 -4.37 -24.28 4.37
CA LEU A 53 -3.25 -24.70 3.55
C LEU A 53 -3.59 -26.10 3.01
N HIS A 54 -4.02 -26.16 1.76
CA HIS A 54 -4.32 -27.41 1.11
C HIS A 54 -2.97 -27.93 0.63
N TYR A 55 -2.52 -29.02 1.21
CA TYR A 55 -1.34 -29.69 0.76
C TYR A 55 -1.71 -30.43 -0.52
N GLU A 56 -1.79 -29.69 -1.62
CA GLU A 56 -1.74 -30.25 -2.95
C GLU A 56 -0.33 -30.83 -3.18
N ILE A 57 0.05 -31.83 -2.38
CA ILE A 57 1.30 -32.58 -2.57
C ILE A 57 1.19 -33.43 -3.84
N PHE A 58 -0.05 -33.71 -4.30
CA PHE A 58 -0.35 -34.59 -5.42
C PHE A 58 -1.09 -33.91 -6.59
N SER A 59 -1.40 -32.60 -6.57
CA SER A 59 -2.22 -32.01 -7.65
C SER A 59 -1.47 -31.83 -8.97
N ASP A 60 -0.14 -31.64 -8.96
CA ASP A 60 0.68 -31.65 -10.18
C ASP A 60 0.78 -33.07 -10.78
N PHE A 61 0.47 -34.12 -10.01
CA PHE A 61 0.28 -35.49 -10.49
C PHE A 61 -1.18 -35.79 -10.88
N ALA A 62 -2.16 -35.08 -10.31
CA ALA A 62 -3.59 -35.26 -10.57
C ALA A 62 -4.03 -34.82 -11.98
N GLY A 63 -3.18 -34.13 -12.74
CA GLY A 63 -3.38 -33.96 -14.18
C GLY A 63 -3.31 -35.28 -14.96
N ASN A 64 -2.65 -36.31 -14.41
CA ASN A 64 -2.45 -37.62 -15.02
C ASN A 64 -3.03 -38.80 -14.22
N GLY A 65 -3.47 -38.60 -12.97
CA GLY A 65 -4.12 -39.64 -12.15
C GLY A 65 -3.16 -40.52 -11.35
N ASP A 66 -1.91 -40.07 -11.16
CA ASP A 66 -0.88 -40.83 -10.46
C ASP A 66 -0.93 -40.56 -8.95
N LEU A 67 -1.40 -41.55 -8.18
CA LEU A 67 -1.53 -41.45 -6.73
C LEU A 67 -0.18 -41.60 -6.00
N SER A 68 0.74 -42.36 -6.58
CA SER A 68 2.11 -42.58 -6.12
C SER A 68 2.86 -43.46 -7.11
N GLU A 69 4.09 -43.12 -7.48
CA GLU A 69 5.02 -44.10 -8.06
C GLU A 69 5.39 -45.14 -7.00
N MET A 70 4.97 -46.39 -7.20
CA MET A 70 5.50 -47.50 -6.41
C MET A 70 6.88 -47.85 -6.97
N ILE A 71 7.94 -47.38 -6.32
CA ILE A 71 9.32 -47.76 -6.65
C ILE A 71 9.56 -49.16 -6.08
N ASP A 72 8.92 -50.17 -6.69
CA ASP A 72 9.20 -51.56 -6.37
C ASP A 72 10.34 -52.05 -7.26
N ASP A 73 11.50 -52.05 -6.63
CA ASP A 73 12.78 -52.60 -7.04
C ASP A 73 13.55 -51.85 -8.13
N VAL A 74 14.73 -51.36 -7.71
CA VAL A 74 15.93 -51.35 -8.54
C VAL A 74 15.69 -50.82 -9.95
N ASN A 75 15.23 -49.56 -10.04
CA ASN A 75 15.68 -48.57 -11.00
C ASN A 75 16.19 -49.23 -12.29
N GLY A 76 15.30 -49.74 -13.16
CA GLY A 76 15.58 -50.84 -14.11
C GLY A 76 16.87 -50.69 -14.94
N GLY A 77 17.31 -49.44 -15.12
CA GLY A 77 18.71 -49.00 -15.13
C GLY A 77 18.78 -47.51 -14.76
N ALA A 78 18.69 -47.17 -13.47
CA ALA A 78 18.42 -45.85 -12.84
C ALA A 78 17.00 -45.26 -13.02
N PHE A 79 16.46 -45.11 -14.21
CA PHE A 79 15.07 -44.65 -14.47
C PHE A 79 14.70 -45.11 -15.89
N GLY A 80 14.28 -46.37 -16.01
CA GLY A 80 13.85 -46.97 -17.27
C GLY A 80 12.49 -47.61 -17.07
N GLU A 81 11.60 -47.35 -18.04
CA GLU A 81 10.16 -47.69 -18.07
C GLU A 81 9.51 -47.56 -16.70
N ASP A 82 8.93 -46.37 -16.46
CA ASP A 82 8.05 -46.07 -15.34
C ASP A 82 7.16 -47.31 -15.10
N GLY A 83 7.24 -47.85 -13.89
CA GLY A 83 6.43 -48.99 -13.49
C GLY A 83 4.95 -48.69 -13.74
N PRO A 84 4.06 -49.70 -13.72
CA PRO A 84 2.65 -49.45 -13.98
C PRO A 84 2.11 -48.39 -13.02
N ASP A 85 1.63 -47.29 -13.59
CA ASP A 85 0.97 -46.21 -12.84
C ASP A 85 -0.21 -46.78 -12.06
N PHE A 86 -0.30 -46.39 -10.78
CA PHE A 86 -1.47 -46.67 -9.97
C PHE A 86 -2.50 -45.59 -10.23
N PHE A 87 -3.37 -45.85 -11.20
CA PHE A 87 -4.55 -45.03 -11.43
C PHE A 87 -5.54 -45.20 -10.28
N CYS A 88 -5.97 -44.08 -9.73
CA CYS A 88 -7.07 -43.99 -8.78
C CYS A 88 -8.29 -43.32 -9.44
N THR A 89 -9.47 -43.58 -8.88
CA THR A 89 -10.66 -42.80 -9.21
C THR A 89 -10.59 -41.42 -8.54
N ASP A 90 -11.34 -40.44 -9.07
CA ASP A 90 -11.46 -39.11 -8.47
C ASP A 90 -11.90 -39.18 -6.99
N ASP A 91 -12.77 -40.13 -6.65
CA ASP A 91 -13.25 -40.35 -5.28
C ASP A 91 -12.14 -40.90 -4.36
N GLU A 92 -11.34 -41.86 -4.84
CA GLU A 92 -10.19 -42.40 -4.09
C GLU A 92 -9.10 -41.33 -3.91
N ASN A 93 -8.87 -40.48 -4.91
CA ASN A 93 -7.95 -39.36 -4.81
C ASN A 93 -8.42 -38.33 -3.77
N ALA A 94 -9.71 -37.96 -3.82
CA ALA A 94 -10.30 -37.05 -2.85
C ALA A 94 -10.26 -37.61 -1.40
N GLU A 95 -10.46 -38.92 -1.25
CA GLU A 95 -10.31 -39.60 0.05
C GLU A 95 -8.87 -39.51 0.56
N LEU A 96 -7.88 -39.83 -0.28
CA LEU A 96 -6.46 -39.77 0.10
C LEU A 96 -6.04 -38.34 0.47
N ASP A 97 -6.41 -37.35 -0.34
CA ASP A 97 -6.16 -35.93 -0.08
C ASP A 97 -6.76 -35.51 1.28
N GLY A 98 -7.98 -35.95 1.58
CA GLY A 98 -8.62 -35.72 2.86
C GLY A 98 -7.83 -36.30 4.04
N LEU A 99 -7.36 -37.55 3.92
CA LEU A 99 -6.58 -38.22 4.96
C LEU A 99 -5.21 -37.55 5.19
N LEU A 100 -4.50 -37.20 4.13
CA LEU A 100 -3.20 -36.55 4.21
C LEU A 100 -3.31 -35.15 4.83
N ASN A 101 -4.28 -34.35 4.38
CA ASN A 101 -4.55 -33.04 4.97
C ASN A 101 -4.86 -33.16 6.46
N ALA A 102 -5.65 -34.16 6.88
CA ALA A 102 -5.95 -34.39 8.28
C ALA A 102 -4.70 -34.74 9.11
N VAL A 103 -3.81 -35.59 8.59
CA VAL A 103 -2.56 -35.96 9.26
C VAL A 103 -1.61 -34.77 9.39
N ILE A 104 -1.47 -33.96 8.34
CA ILE A 104 -0.59 -32.79 8.37
C ILE A 104 -1.14 -31.73 9.33
N ALA A 105 -2.46 -31.47 9.29
CA ALA A 105 -3.12 -30.55 10.21
C ALA A 105 -2.90 -30.95 11.68
N ASP A 106 -3.10 -32.24 12.01
CA ASP A 106 -2.86 -32.78 13.36
C ASP A 106 -1.38 -32.64 13.77
N TRP A 107 -0.43 -32.92 12.87
CA TRP A 107 0.99 -32.75 13.16
C TRP A 107 1.35 -31.28 13.47
N ILE A 108 0.84 -30.35 12.66
CA ILE A 108 1.04 -28.90 12.84
C ILE A 108 0.50 -28.43 14.19
N GLU A 109 -0.71 -28.86 14.56
CA GLU A 109 -1.34 -28.54 15.84
C GLU A 109 -0.51 -29.08 17.01
N ARG A 110 -0.14 -30.38 16.97
CA ARG A 110 0.66 -31.03 18.03
C ARG A 110 2.00 -30.36 18.27
N HIS A 111 2.60 -29.79 17.22
CA HIS A 111 3.90 -29.12 17.30
C HIS A 111 3.81 -27.60 17.49
N GLY A 112 2.60 -27.03 17.63
CA GLY A 112 2.40 -25.59 17.81
C GLY A 112 2.93 -24.77 16.63
N LEU A 113 2.98 -25.38 15.44
CA LEU A 113 3.42 -24.72 14.23
C LEU A 113 2.28 -23.84 13.74
N HIS A 114 2.21 -22.60 14.19
CA HIS A 114 1.28 -21.67 13.57
C HIS A 114 1.74 -21.43 12.13
N PRO A 115 0.89 -21.70 11.11
CA PRO A 115 1.25 -21.39 9.73
C PRO A 115 1.54 -19.89 9.65
N ARG A 116 2.82 -19.56 9.53
CA ARG A 116 3.29 -18.17 9.34
C ARG A 116 2.98 -17.68 7.93
N ALA A 117 2.76 -18.61 7.01
CA ALA A 117 2.24 -18.36 5.68
C ALA A 117 0.71 -18.51 5.73
N VAL A 118 0.00 -17.45 5.37
CA VAL A 118 -1.44 -17.49 5.15
C VAL A 118 -1.64 -17.68 3.66
N ALA A 119 -2.41 -18.70 3.28
CA ALA A 119 -2.92 -18.84 1.93
C ALA A 119 -4.30 -18.18 1.86
N PHE A 120 -4.66 -17.62 0.70
CA PHE A 120 -5.98 -17.06 0.45
C PHE A 120 -6.75 -17.95 -0.50
N GLY A 121 -8.06 -18.11 -0.27
CA GLY A 121 -8.95 -18.81 -1.19
C GLY A 121 -9.38 -17.88 -2.31
N GLU A 122 -10.19 -16.89 -1.93
CA GLU A 122 -10.64 -15.79 -2.78
C GLU A 122 -10.06 -14.45 -2.27
N THR A 123 -9.70 -13.59 -3.20
CA THR A 123 -9.30 -12.21 -2.91
C THR A 123 -10.26 -11.23 -3.56
N ARG A 124 -10.48 -10.09 -2.90
CA ARG A 124 -11.25 -8.95 -3.41
C ARG A 124 -10.71 -7.66 -2.81
N ASN A 125 -11.15 -6.52 -3.35
CA ASN A 125 -10.82 -5.18 -2.84
C ASN A 125 -9.33 -5.02 -2.50
N GLN A 126 -8.52 -4.72 -3.51
CA GLN A 126 -7.08 -4.55 -3.36
C GLN A 126 -6.69 -3.10 -3.60
N ASP A 127 -5.97 -2.51 -2.63
CA ASP A 127 -5.40 -1.18 -2.76
C ASP A 127 -3.90 -1.21 -2.46
N TYR A 128 -3.16 -0.52 -3.32
CA TYR A 128 -1.74 -0.28 -3.13
C TYR A 128 -1.52 1.09 -2.51
N PHE A 129 -0.78 1.09 -1.40
CA PHE A 129 -0.30 2.28 -0.72
C PHE A 129 1.16 2.45 -1.12
N PRO A 130 1.48 3.42 -2.00
CA PRO A 130 2.87 3.73 -2.31
C PRO A 130 3.61 4.09 -1.02
N PRO A 131 4.96 4.08 -1.03
CA PRO A 131 5.70 4.52 0.15
C PRO A 131 5.13 5.89 0.52
N SER A 132 4.88 6.12 1.81
CA SER A 132 4.68 7.51 2.23
C SER A 132 5.93 8.22 1.73
N LEU A 133 5.82 9.04 0.69
CA LEU A 133 6.94 9.71 0.04
C LEU A 133 7.77 10.30 1.17
N LYS A 134 8.86 9.62 1.46
CA LYS A 134 9.69 9.93 2.59
C LYS A 134 10.65 10.91 1.97
N ASP A 135 10.27 12.18 1.99
CA ASP A 135 11.12 13.24 1.50
C ASP A 135 11.69 12.90 0.13
N ASP A 136 10.82 12.58 -0.84
CA ASP A 136 11.24 12.75 -2.23
C ASP A 136 11.76 14.18 -2.29
N GLU A 137 12.99 14.37 -2.76
CA GLU A 137 13.61 15.68 -2.98
C GLU A 137 12.74 16.63 -3.85
N ASP A 138 11.60 16.14 -4.36
CA ASP A 138 10.64 16.83 -5.20
C ASP A 138 9.26 17.12 -4.54
N GLY A 139 9.02 16.68 -3.29
CA GLY A 139 7.74 16.86 -2.59
C GLY A 139 7.70 18.09 -1.68
N LEU A 140 6.74 18.99 -1.88
CA LEU A 140 6.60 20.22 -1.09
C LEU A 140 6.21 19.90 0.37
N SER A 141 7.12 20.15 1.33
CA SER A 141 6.83 20.00 2.77
C SER A 141 6.46 21.34 3.39
N CYS A 142 5.49 21.33 4.32
CA CYS A 142 5.12 22.51 5.08
C CYS A 142 6.26 22.87 6.04
N GLU A 143 6.82 24.06 5.92
CA GLU A 143 7.94 24.45 6.78
C GLU A 143 7.55 24.66 8.24
N GLY A 144 6.31 25.07 8.49
CA GLY A 144 5.81 25.33 9.84
C GLY A 144 5.58 24.06 10.67
N CYS A 145 5.07 22.99 10.06
CA CYS A 145 4.70 21.76 10.79
C CYS A 145 5.27 20.46 10.21
N ARG A 146 6.08 20.54 9.14
CA ARG A 146 6.71 19.41 8.44
C ARG A 146 5.74 18.39 7.84
N LYS A 147 4.45 18.71 7.76
CA LYS A 147 3.48 17.88 7.03
C LYS A 147 3.67 18.05 5.53
N ALA A 148 3.59 16.96 4.78
CA ALA A 148 3.56 17.01 3.33
C ALA A 148 2.36 17.84 2.83
N VAL A 149 2.58 18.68 1.82
CA VAL A 149 1.54 19.37 1.05
C VAL A 149 1.36 18.60 -0.25
N ARG A 150 0.14 18.13 -0.53
CA ARG A 150 -0.16 17.26 -1.67
C ARG A 150 -1.00 18.00 -2.73
N PRO A 151 -0.97 17.53 -4.00
CA PRO A 151 -1.93 18.01 -5.00
C PRO A 151 -3.36 17.96 -4.47
N GLY A 152 -4.07 19.07 -4.60
CA GLY A 152 -5.43 19.27 -4.09
C GLY A 152 -5.50 19.96 -2.72
N ASP A 153 -4.42 20.00 -1.94
CA ASP A 153 -4.38 20.69 -0.65
C ASP A 153 -4.36 22.21 -0.81
N LEU A 154 -4.84 22.92 0.21
CA LEU A 154 -4.67 24.37 0.33
C LEU A 154 -3.31 24.68 0.96
N TYR A 155 -2.57 25.59 0.35
CA TYR A 155 -1.24 25.99 0.82
C TYR A 155 -0.90 27.43 0.44
N CYS A 156 -0.04 28.05 1.24
CA CYS A 156 0.60 29.33 0.94
C CYS A 156 1.92 29.02 0.23
N TRP A 157 2.03 29.41 -1.03
CA TRP A 157 3.26 29.29 -1.81
C TRP A 157 4.13 30.53 -1.61
N GLY A 158 5.36 30.32 -1.19
CA GLY A 158 6.47 31.24 -1.36
C GLY A 158 7.59 30.53 -2.13
N GLU A 159 8.46 31.32 -2.75
CA GLU A 159 9.60 30.80 -3.51
C GLU A 159 10.53 29.96 -2.63
N GLU A 160 10.81 30.42 -1.41
CA GLU A 160 11.66 29.72 -0.45
C GLU A 160 10.87 28.86 0.53
N ASN A 161 9.64 29.27 0.86
CA ASN A 161 8.88 28.67 1.95
C ASN A 161 7.49 28.25 1.48
N SER A 162 7.05 27.06 1.86
CA SER A 162 5.68 26.60 1.62
C SER A 162 5.01 26.18 2.90
N LEU A 163 3.78 26.66 3.12
CA LEU A 163 3.03 26.42 4.36
C LEU A 163 1.68 25.79 4.02
N CYS A 164 1.34 24.67 4.68
CA CYS A 164 -0.01 24.12 4.63
C CYS A 164 -1.03 25.11 5.18
N GLU A 165 -2.30 24.96 4.85
CA GLU A 165 -3.39 25.84 5.28
C GLU A 165 -3.36 26.21 6.78
N SER A 166 -3.11 25.23 7.65
CA SER A 166 -3.07 25.49 9.10
C SER A 166 -1.93 26.43 9.52
N CYS A 167 -0.78 26.34 8.85
CA CYS A 167 0.42 27.13 9.11
C CYS A 167 0.48 28.43 8.31
N ALA A 168 -0.31 28.55 7.23
CA ALA A 168 -0.31 29.72 6.38
C ALA A 168 -0.66 31.00 7.18
N PRO A 169 -0.10 32.16 6.79
CA PRO A 169 -0.49 33.43 7.35
C PRO A 169 -1.96 33.76 7.03
N THR A 170 -2.53 34.69 7.79
CA THR A 170 -3.86 35.22 7.54
C THR A 170 -3.79 36.47 6.67
N TYR A 171 -4.92 36.85 6.07
CA TYR A 171 -5.05 38.15 5.40
C TYR A 171 -4.78 39.31 6.38
N ARG A 172 -5.07 39.14 7.67
CA ARG A 172 -4.74 40.13 8.71
C ARG A 172 -3.24 40.33 8.88
N SER A 173 -2.46 39.25 8.95
CA SER A 173 -0.98 39.34 9.04
C SER A 173 -0.34 40.00 7.81
N MET A 174 -1.02 39.99 6.65
CA MET A 174 -0.58 40.75 5.47
C MET A 174 -0.47 42.26 5.71
N ILE A 175 -1.30 42.79 6.62
CA ILE A 175 -1.36 44.22 6.92
C ILE A 175 -0.64 44.56 8.23
N ASP A 176 -0.71 43.65 9.20
CA ASP A 176 -0.06 43.87 10.50
C ASP A 176 1.46 43.69 10.41
N GLU A 177 1.96 42.87 9.47
CA GLU A 177 3.39 42.52 9.29
C GLU A 177 3.81 42.53 7.80
N PRO A 178 3.66 43.67 7.06
CA PRO A 178 3.90 43.73 5.62
C PRO A 178 5.34 43.43 5.20
N GLU A 179 6.31 43.61 6.10
CA GLU A 179 7.73 43.32 5.87
C GLU A 179 8.04 41.83 5.70
N SER A 180 7.12 40.95 6.11
CA SER A 180 7.27 39.49 6.03
C SER A 180 6.78 38.90 4.69
N TRP A 181 6.33 39.76 3.76
CA TRP A 181 5.80 39.37 2.46
C TRP A 181 6.75 39.75 1.34
N THR A 182 7.22 38.75 0.59
CA THR A 182 8.13 38.94 -0.54
C THR A 182 7.48 38.57 -1.87
N ASP A 183 7.99 39.12 -2.96
CA ASP A 183 7.70 38.64 -4.32
C ASP A 183 8.44 37.31 -4.61
N GLY A 184 8.23 36.78 -5.81
CA GLY A 184 8.91 35.56 -6.30
C GLY A 184 10.37 35.79 -6.73
N GLN A 185 11.00 36.86 -6.23
CA GLN A 185 12.44 37.09 -6.31
C GLN A 185 13.02 37.41 -4.91
N GLY A 186 12.22 37.19 -3.85
CA GLY A 186 12.61 37.48 -2.47
C GLY A 186 12.61 38.97 -2.08
N ASN A 187 12.14 39.90 -2.92
CA ASN A 187 12.09 41.31 -2.54
C ASN A 187 10.82 41.62 -1.73
N PRO A 188 10.88 42.52 -0.73
CA PRO A 188 9.68 42.95 -0.01
C PRO A 188 8.61 43.50 -0.94
N GLN A 189 7.36 43.06 -0.77
CA GLN A 189 6.24 43.59 -1.53
C GLN A 189 5.88 45.02 -1.10
N ASP A 190 5.32 45.79 -2.03
CA ASP A 190 4.80 47.13 -1.75
C ASP A 190 3.63 47.06 -0.75
N PRO A 191 3.73 47.71 0.42
CA PRO A 191 2.64 47.74 1.40
C PRO A 191 1.31 48.25 0.84
N GLN A 192 1.34 49.14 -0.16
CA GLN A 192 0.12 49.61 -0.81
C GLN A 192 -0.55 48.52 -1.67
N ALA A 193 0.25 47.67 -2.33
CA ALA A 193 -0.25 46.53 -3.09
C ALA A 193 -0.82 45.44 -2.17
N LEU A 194 -0.15 45.13 -1.06
CA LEU A 194 -0.64 44.23 -0.02
C LEU A 194 -1.99 44.70 0.53
N ARG A 195 -2.11 46.01 0.78
CA ARG A 195 -3.37 46.61 1.24
C ARG A 195 -4.49 46.51 0.21
N ALA A 196 -4.19 46.73 -1.06
CA ALA A 196 -5.16 46.56 -2.13
C ALA A 196 -5.65 45.10 -2.24
N SER A 197 -4.75 44.13 -2.08
CA SER A 197 -5.09 42.69 -2.05
C SER A 197 -6.01 42.34 -0.88
N PHE A 198 -5.69 42.83 0.32
CA PHE A 198 -6.53 42.68 1.51
C PHE A 198 -7.93 43.29 1.33
N GLU A 199 -8.02 44.50 0.80
CA GLU A 199 -9.30 45.17 0.56
C GLU A 199 -10.14 44.45 -0.51
N ALA A 200 -9.49 43.91 -1.56
CA ALA A 200 -10.16 43.10 -2.57
C ALA A 200 -10.74 41.81 -1.98
N HIS A 201 -10.01 41.13 -1.08
CA HIS A 201 -10.49 39.94 -0.36
C HIS A 201 -11.73 40.25 0.49
N LEU A 202 -11.71 41.35 1.24
CA LEU A 202 -12.87 41.79 2.01
C LEU A 202 -14.07 42.15 1.13
N ALA A 203 -13.83 42.83 0.00
CA ALA A 203 -14.89 43.18 -0.95
C ALA A 203 -15.55 41.93 -1.59
N ALA A 204 -14.81 40.83 -1.72
CA ALA A 204 -15.33 39.54 -2.18
C ALA A 204 -16.10 38.76 -1.10
N GLY A 205 -16.24 39.31 0.11
CA GLY A 205 -16.92 38.67 1.24
C GLY A 205 -16.01 37.84 2.14
N GLY A 206 -14.70 37.92 1.95
CA GLY A 206 -13.70 37.32 2.82
C GLY A 206 -13.61 37.99 4.19
N LYS A 207 -12.89 37.35 5.11
CA LYS A 207 -12.61 37.82 6.47
C LYS A 207 -11.11 38.01 6.69
N PRO A 208 -10.70 38.91 7.60
CA PRO A 208 -9.29 39.09 7.94
C PRO A 208 -8.60 37.82 8.44
N GLU A 209 -9.33 36.91 9.09
CA GLU A 209 -8.82 35.67 9.66
C GLU A 209 -8.66 34.53 8.63
N ASP A 210 -9.14 34.73 7.40
CA ASP A 210 -8.98 33.75 6.34
C ASP A 210 -7.48 33.56 6.03
N LYS A 211 -7.11 32.34 5.67
CA LYS A 211 -5.74 31.98 5.31
C LYS A 211 -5.43 32.47 3.90
N VAL A 212 -4.23 32.98 3.70
CA VAL A 212 -3.72 33.33 2.37
C VAL A 212 -3.20 32.06 1.74
N VAL A 213 -4.07 31.35 1.04
CA VAL A 213 -3.79 30.03 0.47
C VAL A 213 -4.37 29.91 -0.93
N GLN A 214 -3.73 29.07 -1.73
CA GLN A 214 -4.22 28.62 -3.03
C GLN A 214 -4.27 27.09 -3.05
N ARG A 215 -5.03 26.52 -3.98
CA ARG A 215 -5.07 25.07 -4.16
C ARG A 215 -3.82 24.62 -4.90
N MET A 216 -3.11 23.62 -4.37
CA MET A 216 -2.00 22.98 -5.06
C MET A 216 -2.54 22.24 -6.27
N GLU A 217 -2.18 22.70 -7.47
CA GLU A 217 -2.42 21.96 -8.69
C GLU A 217 -1.41 20.80 -8.79
N ALA A 218 -1.72 19.79 -9.61
CA ALA A 218 -0.81 18.66 -9.79
C ALA A 218 0.58 19.17 -10.19
N PHE A 219 1.60 18.82 -9.40
CA PHE A 219 2.98 19.20 -9.68
C PHE A 219 3.33 18.72 -11.08
N THR A 220 3.49 19.67 -12.01
CA THR A 220 4.11 19.41 -13.30
C THR A 220 5.54 19.88 -13.12
N PRO A 221 6.51 18.97 -12.93
CA PRO A 221 7.90 19.39 -12.84
C PRO A 221 8.23 20.20 -14.09
N PRO A 222 8.92 21.35 -13.97
CA PRO A 222 9.41 22.04 -15.16
C PRO A 222 10.24 21.05 -15.98
N GLN A 223 9.92 20.91 -17.27
CA GLN A 223 10.77 20.12 -18.15
C GLN A 223 12.14 20.80 -18.15
N VAL A 224 13.12 20.15 -17.53
CA VAL A 224 14.51 20.53 -17.68
C VAL A 224 14.82 20.25 -19.14
N GLU A 225 14.82 21.29 -19.97
CA GLU A 225 15.33 21.22 -21.33
C GLU A 225 16.80 20.82 -21.21
N GLY A 226 17.07 19.52 -21.40
CA GLY A 226 18.42 19.01 -21.42
C GLY A 226 19.14 19.68 -22.59
N ASP A 227 20.21 20.41 -22.27
CA ASP A 227 21.19 20.87 -23.24
C ASP A 227 21.63 19.66 -24.07
N ALA A 228 21.16 19.62 -25.32
CA ALA A 228 21.61 18.65 -26.30
C ALA A 228 23.09 18.95 -26.60
N ALA A 229 23.96 18.04 -26.16
CA ALA A 229 25.37 17.99 -26.55
C ALA A 229 25.53 17.63 -28.03
#